data_AF-M7BJ69-F1
#
_entry.id   AF-M7BJ69-F1
#
_cell.length_a   1.000
_cell.length_b   1.000
_cell.length_c   1.000
_cell.angle_alpha   90.00
_cell.angle_beta   90.00
_cell.angle_gamma   90.00
#
_symmetry.space_group_name_H-M   'P 1'
#
loop_
_entity.id
_entity.type
_entity.pdbx_description
1 polymer ?
#
loop_
_entity_poly.entity_id
_entity_poly.type
_entity_poly.pdbx_seq_one_letter_code
_entity_poly.pdbx_strand_id
1 'polypeptide(L)'
;MVDILSPESPSRIALLLIKTIQSNYKIIWQIPASSAPTAKGVECKYFAPSKGYEFLFCHPSPCSLVVSTVNEREHHGQQASAPKAKEAKRLDLFGRKVYSSGGLQLRIANQQAILNGHNFNSWAAVGKFKDNLPQGSQQVFTALVDEGKAVAKTSLQASLDLADAAARIVASGVVMRRLAWLQESGLPPEVQNTLQDLPFEGSGLFSNQTDARLHSLKDSRATLKSLGMRTPTTQRKPFKPQPPPQCQYQLCHRHEPYCRRGRDNR
;
A
#
# COMPACT_ATOMS: atom_id res chain seq x y z
N MET A 1 -26.12 -33.15 -16.88
CA MET A 1 -26.53 -32.31 -15.73
C MET A 1 -25.71 -32.82 -14.56
N VAL A 2 -24.76 -32.03 -14.07
CA VAL A 2 -23.92 -32.44 -12.92
C VAL A 2 -24.77 -32.26 -11.68
N ASP A 3 -24.95 -33.32 -10.91
CA ASP A 3 -25.72 -33.32 -9.66
C ASP A 3 -24.85 -32.69 -8.56
N ILE A 4 -25.23 -31.48 -8.11
CA ILE A 4 -24.46 -30.63 -7.17
C ILE A 4 -24.89 -30.89 -5.71
N LEU A 5 -25.86 -31.78 -5.46
CA LEU A 5 -26.54 -31.88 -4.17
C LEU A 5 -26.08 -33.03 -3.25
N SER A 6 -24.85 -33.54 -3.38
CA SER A 6 -24.33 -34.54 -2.42
C SER A 6 -23.52 -33.87 -1.29
N PRO A 7 -23.90 -34.03 -0.01
CA PRO A 7 -23.13 -33.50 1.11
C PRO A 7 -22.06 -34.51 1.55
N GLU A 8 -20.86 -34.44 0.99
CA GLU A 8 -19.70 -35.20 1.49
C GLU A 8 -18.41 -34.37 1.53
N SER A 9 -17.96 -34.09 2.77
CA SER A 9 -16.58 -33.75 3.20
C SER A 9 -15.91 -32.58 2.43
N PRO A 10 -14.68 -32.09 2.75
CA PRO A 10 -14.05 -31.02 1.95
C PRO A 10 -13.56 -31.62 0.64
N SER A 11 -14.52 -31.94 -0.22
CA SER A 11 -14.34 -32.47 -1.56
C SER A 11 -13.71 -31.36 -2.40
N ARG A 12 -12.54 -31.67 -2.98
CA ARG A 12 -11.90 -30.81 -3.96
C ARG A 12 -12.86 -30.65 -5.14
N ILE A 13 -13.57 -29.52 -5.21
CA ILE A 13 -14.47 -29.24 -6.32
C ILE A 13 -13.61 -28.98 -7.57
N ALA A 14 -13.51 -29.98 -8.44
CA ALA A 14 -12.86 -29.84 -9.74
C ALA A 14 -13.86 -29.26 -10.74
N LEU A 15 -13.95 -27.92 -10.80
CA LEU A 15 -14.74 -27.24 -11.83
C LEU A 15 -14.01 -27.29 -13.17
N LEU A 16 -14.76 -27.58 -14.24
CA LEU A 16 -14.22 -27.53 -15.60
C LEU A 16 -13.79 -26.11 -15.95
N LEU A 17 -12.59 -25.99 -16.51
CA LEU A 17 -12.08 -24.70 -16.99
C LEU A 17 -12.88 -24.25 -18.21
N ILE A 18 -13.57 -23.12 -18.07
CA ILE A 18 -14.37 -22.54 -19.15
C ILE A 18 -13.46 -22.24 -20.35
N LYS A 19 -13.83 -22.72 -21.55
CA LYS A 19 -13.04 -22.60 -22.78
C LYS A 19 -12.58 -21.14 -23.05
N THR A 20 -13.45 -20.17 -22.78
CA THR A 20 -13.12 -18.75 -22.94
C THR A 20 -11.98 -18.30 -22.03
N ILE A 21 -11.98 -18.75 -20.76
CA ILE A 21 -10.86 -18.49 -19.83
C ILE A 21 -9.59 -19.12 -20.37
N GLN A 22 -9.71 -20.35 -20.90
CA GLN A 22 -8.58 -21.06 -21.49
C GLN A 22 -7.94 -20.33 -22.67
N SER A 23 -8.74 -19.86 -23.61
CA SER A 23 -8.25 -19.11 -24.76
C SER A 23 -7.55 -17.81 -24.34
N ASN A 24 -8.10 -17.10 -23.35
CA ASN A 24 -7.55 -15.83 -22.90
C ASN A 24 -6.12 -15.95 -22.36
N TYR A 25 -5.85 -16.90 -21.43
CA TYR A 25 -4.50 -17.03 -20.91
C TYR A 25 -3.51 -17.54 -21.96
N LYS A 26 -3.95 -18.40 -22.89
CA LYS A 26 -3.10 -18.90 -23.97
C LYS A 26 -2.58 -17.79 -24.87
N ILE A 27 -3.43 -16.79 -25.16
CA ILE A 27 -3.05 -15.60 -25.95
C ILE A 27 -2.01 -14.78 -25.20
N ILE A 28 -2.23 -14.52 -23.91
CA ILE A 28 -1.30 -13.73 -23.08
C ILE A 28 0.06 -14.43 -22.99
N TRP A 29 0.08 -15.76 -22.88
CA TRP A 29 1.30 -16.56 -22.80
C TRP A 29 2.10 -16.66 -24.10
N GLN A 30 1.54 -16.24 -25.26
CA GLN A 30 2.34 -16.16 -26.49
C GLN A 30 3.39 -15.05 -26.42
N ILE A 31 3.12 -13.96 -25.68
CA ILE A 31 4.04 -12.82 -25.57
C ILE A 31 4.12 -12.32 -24.13
N PRO A 32 4.62 -13.15 -23.20
CA PRO A 32 4.53 -12.89 -21.76
C PRO A 32 5.32 -11.65 -21.35
N ALA A 33 6.48 -11.39 -21.98
CA ALA A 33 7.35 -10.26 -21.64
C ALA A 33 6.72 -8.89 -21.98
N SER A 34 6.08 -8.77 -23.15
CA SER A 34 5.47 -7.51 -23.62
C SER A 34 4.03 -7.34 -23.17
N SER A 35 3.41 -8.36 -22.57
CA SER A 35 2.06 -8.27 -22.04
C SER A 35 1.92 -7.09 -21.07
N ALA A 36 0.83 -6.34 -21.26
CA ALA A 36 0.44 -5.30 -20.32
C ALA A 36 0.01 -5.95 -19.00
N PRO A 37 0.29 -5.32 -17.84
CA PRO A 37 -0.09 -5.87 -16.53
C PRO A 37 -1.61 -6.06 -16.39
N THR A 38 -2.36 -5.20 -17.08
CA THR A 38 -3.79 -5.05 -16.99
C THR A 38 -4.31 -4.62 -18.37
N ALA A 39 -5.51 -5.08 -18.73
CA ALA A 39 -6.18 -4.59 -19.92
C ALA A 39 -6.86 -3.25 -19.60
N LYS A 40 -6.51 -2.17 -20.31
CA LYS A 40 -7.03 -0.81 -20.06
C LYS A 40 -8.56 -0.76 -19.95
N GLY A 41 -9.25 -1.47 -20.84
CA GLY A 41 -10.73 -1.54 -20.83
C GLY A 41 -11.33 -2.23 -19.61
N VAL A 42 -10.55 -3.05 -18.90
CA VAL A 42 -10.97 -3.70 -17.65
C VAL A 42 -10.79 -2.73 -16.48
N GLU A 43 -9.70 -1.97 -16.44
CA GLU A 43 -9.44 -1.02 -15.35
C GLU A 43 -10.55 0.02 -15.18
N CYS A 44 -11.14 0.50 -16.28
CA CYS A 44 -12.25 1.46 -16.23
C CYS A 44 -13.57 0.85 -15.71
N LYS A 45 -13.77 -0.46 -15.84
CA LYS A 45 -15.00 -1.15 -15.38
C LYS A 45 -15.04 -1.30 -13.87
N TYR A 46 -13.88 -1.54 -13.26
CA TYR A 46 -13.75 -1.80 -11.83
C TYR A 46 -13.42 -0.53 -11.04
N PHE A 47 -14.00 0.60 -11.43
CA PHE A 47 -13.77 1.86 -10.73
C PHE A 47 -14.50 1.87 -9.38
N ALA A 48 -13.79 2.25 -8.32
CA ALA A 48 -14.32 2.40 -6.97
C ALA A 48 -13.86 3.78 -6.46
N PRO A 49 -14.74 4.79 -6.43
CA PRO A 49 -14.39 6.09 -5.88
C PRO A 49 -14.25 5.96 -4.37
N SER A 50 -13.04 6.08 -3.84
CA SER A 50 -12.87 6.23 -2.39
C SER A 50 -11.55 6.91 -2.06
N LYS A 51 -11.66 8.02 -1.33
CA LYS A 51 -10.55 8.72 -0.68
C LYS A 51 -9.87 7.75 0.30
N GLY A 52 -8.56 7.62 0.24
CA GLY A 52 -7.78 6.67 1.05
C GLY A 52 -7.48 5.32 0.40
N TYR A 53 -7.98 5.07 -0.83
CA TYR A 53 -7.69 3.85 -1.59
C TYR A 53 -6.99 4.14 -2.92
N GLU A 54 -6.34 5.31 -3.03
CA GLU A 54 -5.61 5.75 -4.21
C GLU A 54 -4.51 4.75 -4.61
N PHE A 55 -3.97 4.02 -3.64
CA PHE A 55 -2.99 2.96 -3.85
C PHE A 55 -3.48 1.86 -4.81
N LEU A 56 -4.79 1.64 -4.94
CA LEU A 56 -5.34 0.65 -5.89
C LEU A 56 -5.25 1.09 -7.36
N PHE A 57 -5.05 2.39 -7.60
CA PHE A 57 -5.09 3.01 -8.93
C PHE A 57 -3.73 3.56 -9.34
N CYS A 58 -2.94 4.02 -8.38
CA CYS A 58 -1.65 4.66 -8.64
C CYS A 58 -0.50 3.82 -8.09
N HIS A 59 0.63 3.81 -8.80
CA HIS A 59 1.85 3.25 -8.26
C HIS A 59 2.34 4.13 -7.11
N PRO A 60 2.66 3.56 -5.94
CA PRO A 60 3.20 4.36 -4.85
C PRO A 60 4.51 4.98 -5.30
N SER A 61 4.65 6.29 -5.03
CA SER A 61 5.87 7.02 -5.30
C SER A 61 6.99 6.48 -4.42
N PRO A 62 8.22 6.33 -4.94
CA PRO A 62 9.37 6.06 -4.10
C PRO A 62 9.68 7.36 -3.33
N CYS A 63 9.04 7.56 -2.19
CA CYS A 63 9.27 8.69 -1.30
C CYS A 63 10.06 8.16 -0.09
N SER A 64 11.28 8.65 0.14
CA SER A 64 12.07 8.53 1.39
C SER A 64 13.51 9.00 1.18
N LEU A 65 14.30 9.01 2.25
CA LEU A 65 15.75 9.18 2.20
C LEU A 65 16.45 8.16 1.29
N VAL A 66 15.88 6.96 1.07
CA VAL A 66 16.42 5.96 0.12
C VAL A 66 16.50 6.56 -1.29
N VAL A 67 15.48 7.29 -1.73
CA VAL A 67 15.49 7.91 -3.06
C VAL A 67 16.49 9.05 -3.13
N SER A 68 16.59 9.86 -2.08
CA SER A 68 17.61 10.89 -2.01
C SER A 68 19.02 10.28 -2.09
N THR A 69 19.28 9.16 -1.42
CA THR A 69 20.58 8.48 -1.52
C THR A 69 20.88 7.96 -2.92
N VAL A 70 19.87 7.43 -3.64
CA VAL A 70 20.04 7.00 -5.04
C VAL A 70 20.38 8.19 -5.93
N ASN A 71 19.63 9.30 -5.81
CA ASN A 71 19.86 10.51 -6.60
C ASN A 71 21.25 11.11 -6.33
N GLU A 72 21.68 11.20 -5.07
CA GLU A 72 23.01 11.69 -4.72
C GLU A 72 24.12 10.82 -5.34
N ARG A 73 23.96 9.49 -5.32
CA ARG A 73 24.95 8.59 -5.94
C ARG A 73 25.01 8.75 -7.46
N GLU A 74 23.86 9.00 -8.10
CA GLU A 74 23.79 9.33 -9.53
C GLU A 74 24.52 10.65 -9.81
N HIS A 75 24.29 11.69 -9.00
CA HIS A 75 24.99 12.98 -9.13
C HIS A 75 26.51 12.88 -8.94
N HIS A 76 26.97 12.03 -8.02
CA HIS A 76 28.40 11.84 -7.76
C HIS A 76 29.08 10.86 -8.73
N GLY A 77 28.37 10.37 -9.77
CA GLY A 77 28.92 9.42 -10.75
C GLY A 77 29.31 8.07 -10.13
N GLN A 78 28.85 7.77 -8.91
CA GLN A 78 29.15 6.53 -8.18
C GLN A 78 28.23 5.37 -8.60
N GLN A 79 27.63 5.47 -9.78
CA GLN A 79 26.76 4.44 -10.31
C GLN A 79 27.58 3.17 -10.52
N ALA A 80 27.06 2.04 -10.02
CA ALA A 80 27.68 0.74 -10.31
C ALA A 80 27.79 0.56 -11.83
N SER A 81 28.90 0.00 -12.30
CA SER A 81 29.12 -0.32 -13.70
C SER A 81 27.92 -1.11 -14.29
N ALA A 82 27.71 -0.94 -15.60
CA ALA A 82 26.42 -0.95 -16.32
C ALA A 82 25.54 -2.24 -16.43
N PRO A 83 25.73 -3.35 -15.69
CA PRO A 83 24.70 -4.40 -15.57
C PRO A 83 23.68 -4.20 -14.43
N LYS A 84 24.13 -3.87 -13.21
CA LYS A 84 23.29 -3.90 -12.00
C LYS A 84 22.17 -2.85 -12.01
N ALA A 85 22.46 -1.65 -12.50
CA ALA A 85 21.47 -0.59 -12.66
C ALA A 85 20.36 -0.94 -13.67
N LYS A 86 20.67 -1.77 -14.69
CA LYS A 86 19.66 -2.25 -15.64
C LYS A 86 18.76 -3.30 -14.99
N GLU A 87 19.32 -4.16 -14.15
CA GLU A 87 18.57 -5.18 -13.41
C GLU A 87 17.63 -4.56 -12.38
N ALA A 88 18.08 -3.57 -11.62
CA ALA A 88 17.23 -2.84 -10.67
C ALA A 88 16.06 -2.13 -11.39
N LYS A 89 16.32 -1.43 -12.49
CA LYS A 89 15.26 -0.80 -13.30
C LYS A 89 14.25 -1.83 -13.84
N ARG A 90 14.73 -2.98 -14.30
CA ARG A 90 13.87 -4.08 -14.77
C ARG A 90 13.04 -4.67 -13.62
N LEU A 91 13.62 -4.79 -12.43
CA LEU A 91 12.93 -5.28 -11.24
C LEU A 91 11.85 -4.30 -10.76
N ASP A 92 12.09 -2.98 -10.74
CA ASP A 92 11.06 -1.99 -10.44
C ASP A 92 9.93 -2.04 -11.47
N LEU A 93 10.25 -2.20 -12.76
CA LEU A 93 9.24 -2.36 -13.81
C LEU A 93 8.37 -3.61 -13.56
N PHE A 94 8.97 -4.76 -13.27
CA PHE A 94 8.23 -5.97 -12.93
C PHE A 94 7.38 -5.77 -11.67
N GLY A 95 7.94 -5.16 -10.64
CA GLY A 95 7.22 -4.86 -9.41
C GLY A 95 6.01 -3.95 -9.65
N ARG A 96 6.11 -2.95 -10.54
CA ARG A 96 4.97 -2.14 -10.99
C ARG A 96 3.91 -2.96 -11.72
N LYS A 97 4.32 -3.90 -12.59
CA LYS A 97 3.39 -4.81 -13.27
C LYS A 97 2.62 -5.64 -12.25
N VAL A 98 3.35 -6.33 -11.36
CA VAL A 98 2.79 -7.18 -10.30
C VAL A 98 1.84 -6.37 -9.40
N TYR A 99 2.26 -5.17 -8.98
CA TYR A 99 1.44 -4.26 -8.19
C TYR A 99 0.14 -3.89 -8.89
N SER A 100 0.19 -3.45 -10.15
CA SER A 100 -1.00 -3.11 -10.94
C SER A 100 -1.96 -4.30 -11.10
N SER A 101 -1.43 -5.49 -11.38
CA SER A 101 -2.26 -6.69 -11.52
C SER A 101 -2.95 -7.06 -10.21
N GLY A 102 -2.26 -6.96 -9.08
CA GLY A 102 -2.85 -7.17 -7.75
C GLY A 102 -3.90 -6.12 -7.40
N GLY A 103 -3.61 -4.84 -7.68
CA GLY A 103 -4.57 -3.74 -7.46
C GLY A 103 -5.85 -3.87 -8.30
N LEU A 104 -5.74 -4.34 -9.54
CA LEU A 104 -6.92 -4.66 -10.35
C LEU A 104 -7.71 -5.84 -9.79
N GLN A 105 -7.04 -6.92 -9.37
CA GLN A 105 -7.72 -8.07 -8.77
C GLN A 105 -8.44 -7.71 -7.46
N LEU A 106 -7.87 -6.84 -6.62
CA LEU A 106 -8.56 -6.30 -5.43
C LEU A 106 -9.85 -5.56 -5.79
N ARG A 107 -9.81 -4.73 -6.84
CA ARG A 107 -11.00 -4.01 -7.32
C ARG A 107 -12.07 -4.95 -7.87
N ILE A 108 -11.67 -5.99 -8.60
CA ILE A 108 -12.58 -7.05 -9.07
C ILE A 108 -13.21 -7.80 -7.90
N ALA A 109 -12.40 -8.24 -6.95
CA ALA A 109 -12.84 -8.95 -5.75
C ALA A 109 -13.83 -8.13 -4.94
N ASN A 110 -13.56 -6.83 -4.74
CA ASN A 110 -14.46 -5.91 -4.06
C ASN A 110 -15.83 -5.80 -4.76
N GLN A 111 -15.83 -5.62 -6.09
CA GLN A 111 -17.10 -5.58 -6.83
C GLN A 111 -17.86 -6.90 -6.73
N GLN A 112 -17.17 -8.04 -6.86
CA GLN A 112 -17.80 -9.36 -6.71
C GLN A 112 -18.38 -9.54 -5.30
N ALA A 113 -17.67 -9.12 -4.26
CA ALA A 113 -18.17 -9.20 -2.88
C ALA A 113 -19.46 -8.40 -2.68
N ILE A 114 -19.51 -7.16 -3.21
CA ILE A 114 -20.73 -6.33 -3.16
C ILE A 114 -21.89 -7.01 -3.89
N LEU A 115 -21.65 -7.52 -5.10
CA LEU A 115 -22.68 -8.19 -5.91
C LEU A 115 -23.18 -9.47 -5.24
N ASN A 116 -22.29 -10.29 -4.69
CA ASN A 116 -22.63 -11.53 -4.00
C ASN A 116 -23.39 -11.28 -2.69
N GLY A 117 -23.02 -10.23 -1.95
CA GLY A 117 -23.77 -9.78 -0.78
C GLY A 117 -25.20 -9.34 -1.14
N HIS A 118 -25.35 -8.58 -2.23
CA HIS A 118 -26.68 -8.22 -2.74
C HIS A 118 -27.48 -9.46 -3.18
N ASN A 119 -26.87 -10.39 -3.91
CA ASN A 119 -27.49 -11.64 -4.35
C ASN A 119 -28.00 -12.48 -3.16
N PHE A 120 -27.20 -12.61 -2.11
CA PHE A 120 -27.61 -13.29 -0.87
C PHE A 120 -28.85 -12.64 -0.25
N ASN A 121 -28.85 -11.31 -0.13
CA ASN A 121 -29.99 -10.56 0.40
C ASN A 121 -31.24 -10.70 -0.47
N SER A 122 -31.08 -10.74 -1.80
CA SER A 122 -32.18 -10.99 -2.74
C SER A 122 -32.80 -12.37 -2.52
N TRP A 123 -32.01 -13.43 -2.38
CA TRP A 123 -32.54 -14.76 -2.03
C TRP A 123 -33.20 -14.79 -0.65
N ALA A 124 -32.67 -14.06 0.33
CA ALA A 124 -33.31 -13.91 1.63
C ALA A 124 -34.68 -13.22 1.53
N ALA A 125 -34.81 -12.21 0.65
CA ALA A 125 -36.08 -11.55 0.37
C ALA A 125 -37.06 -12.47 -0.35
N VAL A 126 -36.61 -13.23 -1.35
CA VAL A 126 -37.41 -14.25 -2.05
C VAL A 126 -37.96 -15.26 -1.05
N GLY A 127 -37.18 -15.68 -0.06
CA GLY A 127 -37.63 -16.62 0.98
C GLY A 127 -38.89 -16.18 1.74
N LYS A 128 -39.19 -14.87 1.82
CA LYS A 128 -40.38 -14.33 2.49
C LYS A 128 -41.69 -14.66 1.76
N PHE A 129 -41.63 -15.05 0.49
CA PHE A 129 -42.82 -15.41 -0.29
C PHE A 129 -43.28 -16.86 -0.07
N LYS A 130 -42.56 -17.64 0.75
CA LYS A 130 -42.85 -19.06 1.00
C LYS A 130 -44.31 -19.29 1.39
N ASP A 131 -44.84 -18.49 2.32
CA ASP A 131 -46.18 -18.71 2.89
C ASP A 131 -47.31 -18.36 1.90
N ASN A 132 -46.99 -17.68 0.80
CA ASN A 132 -47.94 -17.36 -0.26
C ASN A 132 -48.08 -18.49 -1.29
N LEU A 133 -47.29 -19.56 -1.18
CA LEU A 133 -47.30 -20.68 -2.13
C LEU A 133 -48.23 -21.81 -1.65
N PRO A 134 -48.82 -22.58 -2.59
CA PRO A 134 -49.55 -23.80 -2.25
C PRO A 134 -48.68 -24.75 -1.43
N GLN A 135 -49.28 -25.43 -0.45
CA GLN A 135 -48.56 -26.26 0.52
C GLN A 135 -47.63 -27.30 -0.15
N GLY A 136 -48.06 -27.91 -1.26
CA GLY A 136 -47.26 -28.87 -2.02
C GLY A 136 -45.98 -28.31 -2.66
N SER A 137 -45.89 -26.99 -2.85
CA SER A 137 -44.75 -26.32 -3.50
C SER A 137 -43.77 -25.66 -2.52
N GLN A 138 -44.16 -25.52 -1.24
CA GLN A 138 -43.36 -24.78 -0.26
C GLN A 138 -42.01 -25.43 0.03
N GLN A 139 -41.93 -26.77 0.01
CA GLN A 139 -40.67 -27.48 0.28
C GLN A 139 -39.65 -27.27 -0.84
N VAL A 140 -40.08 -27.44 -2.10
CA VAL A 140 -39.23 -27.22 -3.28
C VAL A 140 -38.77 -25.76 -3.34
N PHE A 141 -39.66 -24.82 -3.05
CA PHE A 141 -39.32 -23.41 -2.97
C PHE A 141 -38.27 -23.11 -1.87
N THR A 142 -38.44 -23.70 -0.69
CA THR A 142 -37.48 -23.55 0.42
C THR A 142 -36.11 -24.06 0.00
N ALA A 143 -36.04 -25.26 -0.59
CA ALA A 143 -34.78 -25.83 -1.08
C ALA A 143 -34.10 -24.94 -2.13
N LEU A 144 -34.86 -24.38 -3.07
CA LEU A 144 -34.33 -23.46 -4.09
C LEU A 144 -33.77 -22.18 -3.47
N VAL A 145 -34.49 -21.58 -2.51
CA VAL A 145 -34.03 -20.38 -1.81
C VAL A 145 -32.75 -20.66 -1.02
N ASP A 146 -32.68 -21.81 -0.35
CA ASP A 146 -31.52 -22.20 0.44
C ASP A 146 -30.31 -22.51 -0.45
N GLU A 147 -30.50 -23.15 -1.60
CA GLU A 147 -29.47 -23.34 -2.62
C GLU A 147 -28.96 -21.99 -3.15
N GLY A 148 -29.87 -21.07 -3.50
CA GLY A 148 -29.50 -19.73 -3.97
C GLY A 148 -28.67 -18.94 -2.95
N LYS A 149 -29.05 -19.00 -1.67
CA LYS A 149 -28.26 -18.43 -0.57
C LYS A 149 -26.89 -19.11 -0.43
N ALA A 150 -26.84 -20.44 -0.51
CA ALA A 150 -25.59 -21.19 -0.41
C ALA A 150 -24.62 -20.82 -1.54
N VAL A 151 -25.10 -20.74 -2.78
CA VAL A 151 -24.31 -20.31 -3.94
C VAL A 151 -23.80 -18.88 -3.75
N ALA A 152 -24.67 -17.94 -3.33
CA ALA A 152 -24.27 -16.55 -3.09
C ALA A 152 -23.20 -16.44 -1.99
N LYS A 153 -23.35 -17.22 -0.90
CA LYS A 153 -22.38 -17.26 0.21
C LYS A 153 -21.03 -17.85 -0.23
N THR A 154 -21.03 -18.94 -0.99
CA THR A 154 -19.80 -19.54 -1.52
C THR A 154 -19.11 -18.59 -2.51
N SER A 155 -19.87 -17.91 -3.36
CA SER A 155 -19.33 -16.88 -4.27
C SER A 155 -18.73 -15.69 -3.51
N LEU A 156 -19.37 -15.25 -2.41
CA LEU A 156 -18.81 -14.21 -1.54
C LEU A 156 -17.49 -14.66 -0.91
N GLN A 157 -17.39 -15.91 -0.44
CA GLN A 157 -16.15 -16.46 0.09
C GLN A 157 -15.05 -16.48 -0.97
N ALA A 158 -15.36 -16.92 -2.20
CA ALA A 158 -14.40 -16.90 -3.30
C ALA A 158 -13.89 -15.48 -3.62
N SER A 159 -14.74 -14.46 -3.49
CA SER A 159 -14.31 -13.06 -3.61
C SER A 159 -13.33 -12.65 -2.50
N LEU A 160 -13.54 -13.11 -1.26
CA LEU A 160 -12.64 -12.83 -0.14
C LEU A 160 -11.28 -13.53 -0.33
N ASP A 161 -11.29 -14.77 -0.79
CA ASP A 161 -10.08 -15.53 -1.10
C ASP A 161 -9.30 -14.87 -2.25
N LEU A 162 -10.01 -14.37 -3.28
CA LEU A 162 -9.41 -13.58 -4.35
C LEU A 162 -8.80 -12.27 -3.82
N ALA A 163 -9.45 -11.61 -2.86
CA ALA A 163 -8.93 -10.39 -2.25
C ALA A 163 -7.64 -10.65 -1.45
N ASP A 164 -7.56 -11.74 -0.67
CA ASP A 164 -6.33 -12.14 0.04
C ASP A 164 -5.19 -12.44 -0.96
N ALA A 165 -5.46 -13.25 -1.99
CA ALA A 165 -4.48 -13.55 -3.02
C ALA A 165 -3.99 -12.26 -3.72
N ALA A 166 -4.91 -11.35 -4.06
CA ALA A 166 -4.59 -10.08 -4.69
C ALA A 166 -3.76 -9.17 -3.77
N ALA A 167 -4.05 -9.14 -2.46
CA ALA A 167 -3.24 -8.41 -1.47
C ALA A 167 -1.81 -8.95 -1.39
N ARG A 168 -1.61 -10.27 -1.45
CA ARG A 168 -0.28 -10.90 -1.51
C ARG A 168 0.47 -10.57 -2.80
N ILE A 169 -0.24 -10.48 -3.93
CA ILE A 169 0.34 -10.03 -5.20
C ILE A 169 0.80 -8.57 -5.07
N VAL A 170 -0.03 -7.68 -4.51
CA VAL A 170 0.35 -6.28 -4.25
C VAL A 170 1.59 -6.21 -3.36
N ALA A 171 1.63 -6.95 -2.26
CA ALA A 171 2.78 -7.02 -1.35
C ALA A 171 4.05 -7.49 -2.08
N SER A 172 3.95 -8.52 -2.92
CA SER A 172 5.08 -9.00 -3.73
C SER A 172 5.59 -7.92 -4.69
N GLY A 173 4.68 -7.18 -5.33
CA GLY A 173 5.03 -6.03 -6.18
C GLY A 173 5.74 -4.93 -5.40
N VAL A 174 5.28 -4.60 -4.18
CA VAL A 174 5.92 -3.62 -3.29
C VAL A 174 7.34 -4.08 -2.92
N VAL A 175 7.53 -5.33 -2.52
CA VAL A 175 8.85 -5.87 -2.16
C VAL A 175 9.82 -5.81 -3.34
N MET A 176 9.39 -6.24 -4.54
CA MET A 176 10.21 -6.15 -5.75
C MET A 176 10.67 -4.71 -6.02
N ARG A 177 9.74 -3.74 -5.90
CA ARG A 177 10.08 -2.33 -6.09
C ARG A 177 11.02 -1.83 -5.00
N ARG A 178 10.78 -2.14 -3.72
CA ARG A 178 11.69 -1.77 -2.63
C ARG A 178 13.10 -2.32 -2.85
N LEU A 179 13.21 -3.58 -3.22
CA LEU A 179 14.49 -4.23 -3.49
C LEU A 179 15.24 -3.52 -4.62
N ALA A 180 14.56 -3.16 -5.71
CA ALA A 180 15.17 -2.38 -6.79
C ALA A 180 15.77 -1.04 -6.30
N TRP A 181 15.02 -0.29 -5.49
CA TRP A 181 15.48 0.99 -4.95
C TRP A 181 16.59 0.83 -3.91
N LEU A 182 16.50 -0.19 -3.06
CA LEU A 182 17.49 -0.48 -2.03
C LEU A 182 18.82 -0.95 -2.65
N GLN A 183 18.79 -1.74 -3.71
CA GLN A 183 20.00 -2.16 -4.44
C GLN A 183 20.77 -0.96 -5.01
N GLU A 184 20.07 0.03 -5.56
CA GLU A 184 20.70 1.24 -6.10
C GLU A 184 21.22 2.17 -4.99
N SER A 185 20.60 2.15 -3.81
CA SER A 185 20.98 3.02 -2.68
C SER A 185 22.40 2.76 -2.15
N GLY A 186 22.94 1.56 -2.38
CA GLY A 186 24.26 1.17 -1.85
C GLY A 186 24.29 0.94 -0.34
N LEU A 187 23.12 0.84 0.32
CA LEU A 187 23.02 0.51 1.73
C LEU A 187 23.55 -0.92 2.00
N PRO A 188 24.09 -1.20 3.19
CA PRO A 188 24.49 -2.56 3.57
C PRO A 188 23.32 -3.55 3.50
N PRO A 189 23.55 -4.83 3.12
CA PRO A 189 22.48 -5.84 3.00
C PRO A 189 21.61 -5.98 4.25
N GLU A 190 22.18 -5.85 5.44
CA GLU A 190 21.48 -5.93 6.73
C GLU A 190 20.44 -4.81 6.87
N VAL A 191 20.80 -3.61 6.41
CA VAL A 191 19.89 -2.46 6.37
C VAL A 191 18.82 -2.69 5.31
N GLN A 192 19.18 -3.16 4.11
CA GLN A 192 18.22 -3.43 3.04
C GLN A 192 17.15 -4.44 3.47
N ASN A 193 17.56 -5.56 4.08
CA ASN A 193 16.64 -6.60 4.59
C ASN A 193 15.68 -6.05 5.65
N THR A 194 16.15 -5.15 6.51
CA THR A 194 15.28 -4.51 7.51
C THR A 194 14.25 -3.57 6.86
N LEU A 195 14.66 -2.83 5.83
CA LEU A 195 13.81 -1.81 5.19
C LEU A 195 12.79 -2.40 4.21
N GLN A 196 13.12 -3.51 3.54
CA GLN A 196 12.19 -4.13 2.59
C GLN A 196 10.92 -4.67 3.27
N ASP A 197 11.04 -5.13 4.53
CA ASP A 197 9.97 -5.77 5.31
C ASP A 197 9.15 -4.80 6.17
N LEU A 198 9.40 -3.48 6.07
CA LEU A 198 8.59 -2.50 6.78
C LEU A 198 7.12 -2.54 6.34
N PRO A 199 6.15 -2.12 7.17
CA PRO A 199 4.76 -2.03 6.75
C PRO A 199 4.58 -1.17 5.48
N PHE A 200 3.57 -1.52 4.67
CA PHE A 200 3.15 -0.73 3.51
C PHE A 200 1.84 -0.02 3.83
N GLU A 201 1.83 1.31 3.73
CA GLU A 201 0.71 2.17 4.14
C GLU A 201 -0.08 2.73 2.95
N GLY A 202 0.27 2.35 1.71
CA GLY A 202 -0.43 2.79 0.49
C GLY A 202 -0.03 4.17 -0.04
N SER A 203 0.48 5.07 0.81
CA SER A 203 0.85 6.45 0.44
C SER A 203 2.18 6.57 -0.32
N GLY A 204 3.12 5.66 -0.07
CA GLY A 204 4.45 5.67 -0.65
C GLY A 204 5.10 4.30 -0.60
N LEU A 205 6.13 4.10 -1.43
CA LEU A 205 6.84 2.81 -1.50
C LEU A 205 7.53 2.51 -0.18
N PHE A 206 8.06 3.54 0.48
CA PHE A 206 8.63 3.50 1.82
C PHE A 206 7.74 4.33 2.75
N SER A 207 7.59 3.90 4.00
CA SER A 207 6.81 4.63 5.00
C SER A 207 7.63 5.74 5.64
N ASN A 208 6.99 6.64 6.36
CA ASN A 208 7.68 7.67 7.15
C ASN A 208 8.61 7.05 8.22
N GLN A 209 8.34 5.81 8.63
CA GLN A 209 9.19 5.08 9.57
C GLN A 209 10.53 4.66 8.95
N THR A 210 10.62 4.56 7.63
CA THR A 210 11.86 4.21 6.91
C THR A 210 13.00 5.16 7.27
N ASP A 211 12.74 6.47 7.29
CA ASP A 211 13.78 7.47 7.58
C ASP A 211 14.23 7.39 9.04
N ALA A 212 13.28 7.20 9.97
CA ALA A 212 13.60 6.99 11.38
C ALA A 212 14.46 5.72 11.59
N ARG A 213 14.12 4.62 10.90
CA ARG A 213 14.89 3.37 10.93
C ARG A 213 16.28 3.56 10.34
N LEU A 214 16.39 4.23 9.19
CA LEU A 214 17.67 4.58 8.56
C LEU A 214 18.57 5.39 9.49
N HIS A 215 18.03 6.30 10.30
CA HIS A 215 18.84 7.06 11.26
C HIS A 215 19.23 6.26 12.51
N SER A 216 18.43 5.27 12.90
CA SER A 216 18.69 4.42 14.06
C SER A 216 19.84 3.42 13.84
N LEU A 217 20.02 2.95 12.60
CA LEU A 217 21.03 1.96 12.25
C LEU A 217 22.42 2.61 12.13
N LYS A 218 23.44 1.95 12.69
CA LYS A 218 24.81 2.49 12.73
C LYS A 218 25.43 2.51 11.34
N ASP A 219 25.25 1.43 10.58
CA ASP A 219 25.92 1.23 9.29
C ASP A 219 25.29 2.10 8.19
N SER A 220 23.96 2.28 8.20
CA SER A 220 23.30 3.27 7.35
C SER A 220 23.78 4.69 7.63
N ARG A 221 24.04 5.06 8.89
CA ARG A 221 24.56 6.39 9.26
C ARG A 221 25.95 6.63 8.67
N ALA A 222 26.79 5.60 8.58
CA ALA A 222 28.10 5.70 7.94
C ALA A 222 27.94 5.95 6.42
N THR A 223 27.08 5.18 5.75
CA THR A 223 26.79 5.35 4.32
C THR A 223 26.20 6.73 4.02
N LEU A 224 25.22 7.19 4.79
CA LEU A 224 24.62 8.52 4.64
C LEU A 224 25.66 9.64 4.81
N LYS A 225 26.55 9.51 5.80
CA LYS A 225 27.66 10.47 5.99
C LYS A 225 28.64 10.48 4.82
N SER A 226 28.98 9.32 4.24
CA SER A 226 29.88 9.27 3.08
C SER A 226 29.28 9.90 1.82
N LEU A 227 27.94 9.95 1.74
CA LEU A 227 27.20 10.60 0.66
C LEU A 227 26.95 12.09 0.91
N GLY A 228 27.55 12.69 1.95
CA GLY A 228 27.33 14.10 2.30
C GLY A 228 25.94 14.42 2.90
N MET A 229 25.08 13.40 3.07
CA MET A 229 23.74 13.51 3.61
C MET A 229 23.81 13.66 5.13
N ARG A 230 24.04 14.88 5.62
CA ARG A 230 24.02 15.17 7.06
C ARG A 230 22.60 15.00 7.60
N THR A 231 22.51 14.34 8.75
CA THR A 231 21.29 14.37 9.58
C THR A 231 20.99 15.84 9.90
N PRO A 232 19.73 16.31 9.83
CA PRO A 232 19.36 17.58 10.42
C PRO A 232 19.77 17.52 11.88
N THR A 233 20.82 18.26 12.23
CA THR A 233 21.28 18.36 13.61
C THR A 233 20.06 18.77 14.41
N THR A 234 19.62 17.93 15.37
CA THR A 234 18.68 18.36 16.39
C THR A 234 19.25 19.67 16.93
N GLN A 235 18.60 20.80 16.68
CA GLN A 235 19.07 22.09 17.19
C GLN A 235 19.24 21.92 18.69
N ARG A 236 20.48 21.75 19.14
CA ARG A 236 20.79 21.84 20.56
C ARG A 236 20.41 23.26 20.92
N LYS A 237 19.43 23.40 21.82
CA LYS A 237 19.06 24.70 22.40
C LYS A 237 20.36 25.45 22.75
N PRO A 238 20.52 26.71 22.34
CA PRO A 238 21.70 27.50 22.69
C PRO A 238 21.90 27.42 24.20
N PHE A 239 23.07 26.97 24.61
CA PHE A 239 23.45 26.96 26.02
C PHE A 239 23.39 28.41 26.50
N LYS A 240 22.42 28.74 27.36
CA LYS A 240 22.38 30.05 28.03
C LYS A 240 23.37 29.98 29.21
N PRO A 241 24.47 30.75 29.19
CA PRO A 241 25.32 30.87 30.37
C PRO A 241 24.49 31.44 31.52
N GLN A 242 24.59 30.80 32.69
CA GLN A 242 23.98 31.30 33.91
C GLN A 242 24.76 32.56 34.34
N PRO A 243 24.09 33.69 34.60
CA PRO A 243 24.81 34.89 35.04
C PRO A 243 25.39 34.70 36.45
N PRO A 244 26.56 35.25 36.75
CA PRO A 244 27.17 35.14 38.07
C PRO A 244 26.31 35.87 39.13
N PRO A 245 26.39 35.47 40.41
CA PRO A 245 25.63 36.11 41.48
C PRO A 245 26.02 37.58 41.59
N GLN A 246 25.06 38.48 41.40
CA GLN A 246 25.25 39.91 41.61
C GLN A 246 25.46 40.18 43.10
N CYS A 247 26.65 40.69 43.42
CA CYS A 247 26.96 41.28 44.71
C CYS A 247 26.13 42.56 44.87
N GLN A 248 25.19 42.57 45.82
CA GLN A 248 24.41 43.75 46.17
C GLN A 248 25.31 44.78 46.84
N TYR A 249 25.51 45.93 46.19
CA TYR A 249 25.95 47.14 46.86
C TYR A 249 24.81 48.14 46.93
N GLN A 250 24.61 48.62 48.15
CA GLN A 250 23.53 49.48 48.60
C GLN A 250 23.57 50.89 47.98
N LEU A 251 22.34 51.41 47.84
CA LEU A 251 21.90 52.80 47.74
C LEU A 251 22.93 53.89 48.04
N CYS A 252 23.00 54.86 47.13
CA CYS A 252 23.21 56.25 47.51
C CYS A 252 22.21 57.14 46.77
N HIS A 253 21.25 57.68 47.52
CA HIS A 253 20.29 58.69 47.11
C HIS A 253 21.02 60.00 46.78
N ARG A 254 20.75 60.60 45.61
CA ARG A 254 20.82 62.07 45.48
C ARG A 254 19.81 62.59 44.47
N HIS A 255 19.20 63.71 44.86
CA HIS A 255 18.04 64.39 44.32
C HIS A 255 18.08 64.79 42.84
N GLU A 256 16.86 64.79 42.29
CA GLU A 256 16.27 65.47 41.13
C GLU A 256 16.65 66.97 40.98
N PRO A 257 16.47 67.63 39.80
CA PRO A 257 15.12 67.98 39.33
C PRO A 257 14.83 68.04 37.81
N TYR A 258 13.55 67.80 37.50
CA TYR A 258 12.70 68.36 36.43
C TYR A 258 13.30 68.72 35.05
N CYS A 259 12.77 68.08 34.00
CA CYS A 259 12.31 68.82 32.82
C CYS A 259 11.12 68.13 32.13
N ARG A 260 10.22 68.98 31.65
CA ARG A 260 8.82 68.78 31.24
C ARG A 260 8.73 68.57 29.72
N ARG A 261 7.59 68.01 29.28
CA ARG A 261 6.90 68.24 27.96
C ARG A 261 7.40 67.32 26.82
N GLY A 262 6.57 66.60 26.04
CA GLY A 262 5.13 66.41 25.95
C GLY A 262 4.75 65.78 24.59
N ARG A 263 3.58 65.11 24.55
CA ARG A 263 2.66 64.82 23.43
C ARG A 263 3.12 64.06 22.18
N ASP A 264 2.39 62.97 21.95
CA ASP A 264 1.57 62.65 20.76
C ASP A 264 1.98 63.20 19.39
N ASN A 265 2.09 62.29 18.42
CA ASN A 265 1.21 62.31 17.25
C ASN A 265 1.32 61.02 16.42
N ARG A 266 0.14 60.45 16.16
CA ARG A 266 -0.32 59.70 14.96
C ARG A 266 0.44 58.45 14.50
#